data_AF-A0A0M7HVU8-F1
#
_entry.id   AF-A0A0M7HVU8-F1
#
_cell.length_a   1.000
_cell.length_b   1.000
_cell.length_c   1.000
_cell.angle_alpha   90.00
_cell.angle_beta   90.00
_cell.angle_gamma   90.00
#
_symmetry.space_group_name_H-M   'P 1'
#
loop_
_entity.id
_entity.type
_entity.pdbx_description
1 polymer ?
#
loop_
_entity_poly.entity_id
_entity_poly.type
_entity_poly.pdbx_seq_one_letter_code
_entity_poly.pdbx_strand_id
1 'polypeptide(L)'
;MRELELEYGWSHDPGPYAVVERNGVPVIERARPDASTQEKMPSAAADLERFTGETSFFTFVRGEPRVDVIAFLKKPAPTWDALHAVLAKHGLAIRPKGQGFAIYDAQNEETPPIKASDMHESLSRTRLERRLGPWAGPAPHPVGHGAAPPAEDPYDRRRELKRDPAQREARRQERADARRQLRADYQGYRARFVTRRVSGEESRALYRAITDAARARRREVASTVGDPRQRKAFYSVIAFETLTARENLKAQLAKRRAQLRADPNNRPLTYREWVEAQAAGGSAAAISQLRGWAYADTRRQAEGRRQQPGFADPTADHEPTYRDGLQEWQLAVHRDGRISYRDRLGREGFIDHGQTILLDTAAAGDPEVILAALLLAQEKYQGRFILTGTPEFQQLALQLIAQQKLRVNLLDPEQAQRLAEITRSHSGLRPRG
;
A
#
# COMPACT_ATOMS: atom_id res chain seq x y z
N MET A 1 -3.73 -34.06 -23.70
CA MET A 1 -3.31 -33.72 -22.32
C MET A 1 -4.46 -33.86 -21.36
N ARG A 2 -5.52 -33.02 -21.42
CA ARG A 2 -6.66 -33.13 -20.47
C ARG A 2 -7.45 -34.45 -20.53
N GLU A 3 -7.53 -35.08 -21.70
CA GLU A 3 -8.14 -36.41 -21.86
C GLU A 3 -7.35 -37.51 -21.12
N LEU A 4 -6.01 -37.46 -21.19
CA LEU A 4 -5.13 -38.40 -20.49
C LEU A 4 -5.15 -38.17 -18.98
N GLU A 5 -5.24 -36.90 -18.55
CA GLU A 5 -5.36 -36.57 -17.12
C GLU A 5 -6.65 -37.13 -16.51
N LEU A 6 -7.75 -37.16 -17.28
CA LEU A 6 -9.01 -37.78 -16.87
C LEU A 6 -8.92 -39.31 -16.83
N GLU A 7 -8.25 -39.92 -17.81
CA GLU A 7 -8.07 -41.37 -17.90
C GLU A 7 -7.22 -41.94 -16.76
N TYR A 8 -6.19 -41.20 -16.33
CA TYR A 8 -5.25 -41.62 -15.28
C TYR A 8 -5.49 -40.96 -13.91
N GLY A 9 -6.56 -40.16 -13.76
CA GLY A 9 -6.93 -39.52 -12.49
C GLY A 9 -5.91 -38.51 -11.98
N TRP A 10 -5.22 -37.80 -12.87
CA TRP A 10 -4.19 -36.82 -12.51
C TRP A 10 -4.78 -35.46 -12.19
N SER A 11 -4.09 -34.71 -11.33
CA SER A 11 -4.46 -33.32 -11.00
C SER A 11 -4.29 -32.39 -12.20
N HIS A 12 -5.18 -31.41 -12.28
CA HIS A 12 -5.36 -30.52 -13.43
C HIS A 12 -4.77 -29.12 -13.19
N ASP A 13 -3.74 -28.73 -13.93
CA ASP A 13 -3.17 -27.37 -13.83
C ASP A 13 -3.99 -26.33 -14.61
N PRO A 14 -4.20 -25.10 -14.08
CA PRO A 14 -4.98 -24.06 -14.76
C PRO A 14 -4.41 -23.73 -16.15
N GLY A 15 -5.26 -23.80 -17.18
CA GLY A 15 -4.86 -23.67 -18.58
C GLY A 15 -6.03 -23.36 -19.52
N PRO A 16 -5.80 -23.32 -20.84
CA PRO A 16 -6.80 -22.91 -21.83
C PRO A 16 -8.03 -23.83 -21.95
N TYR A 17 -7.97 -25.03 -21.37
CA TYR A 17 -9.07 -25.99 -21.29
C TYR A 17 -9.27 -26.42 -19.83
N ALA A 18 -10.53 -26.47 -19.40
CA ALA A 18 -10.94 -26.88 -18.06
C ALA A 18 -11.89 -28.09 -18.16
N VAL A 19 -11.77 -29.01 -17.22
CA VAL A 19 -12.71 -30.12 -17.04
C VAL A 19 -13.87 -29.61 -16.19
N VAL A 20 -15.09 -29.69 -16.72
CA VAL A 20 -16.31 -29.26 -16.03
C VAL A 20 -17.26 -30.45 -15.94
N GLU A 21 -17.79 -30.74 -14.76
CA GLU A 21 -18.83 -31.76 -14.63
C GLU A 21 -20.18 -31.22 -15.12
N ARG A 22 -20.75 -31.88 -16.12
CA ARG A 22 -22.15 -31.68 -16.51
C ARG A 22 -22.89 -33.00 -16.37
N ASN A 23 -23.95 -32.99 -15.56
CA ASN A 23 -24.81 -34.16 -15.34
C ASN A 23 -24.04 -35.42 -14.90
N GLY A 24 -23.00 -35.24 -14.06
CA GLY A 24 -22.18 -36.35 -13.55
C GLY A 24 -21.17 -36.93 -14.54
N VAL A 25 -20.95 -36.28 -15.69
CA VAL A 25 -19.92 -36.67 -16.66
C VAL A 25 -18.90 -35.54 -16.81
N PRO A 26 -17.59 -35.82 -16.71
CA PRO A 26 -16.55 -34.82 -16.94
C PRO A 26 -16.48 -34.48 -18.43
N VAL A 27 -16.70 -33.21 -18.77
CA VAL A 27 -16.60 -32.68 -20.14
C VAL A 27 -15.45 -31.68 -20.20
N ILE A 28 -14.58 -31.80 -21.21
CA ILE A 28 -13.49 -30.84 -21.45
C ILE A 28 -14.07 -29.66 -22.24
N GLU A 29 -14.08 -28.48 -21.62
CA GLU A 29 -14.50 -27.24 -22.26
C GLU A 29 -13.35 -26.24 -22.30
N ARG A 30 -13.43 -25.26 -23.20
CA ARG A 30 -12.48 -24.15 -23.24
C ARG A 30 -12.64 -23.33 -21.96
N ALA A 31 -11.55 -23.10 -21.23
CA ALA A 31 -11.58 -22.31 -20.01
C ALA A 31 -12.06 -20.89 -20.34
N ARG A 32 -13.01 -20.37 -19.56
CA ARG A 32 -13.44 -18.97 -19.70
C ARG A 32 -12.25 -18.09 -19.33
N PRO A 33 -11.87 -17.09 -20.15
CA PRO A 33 -10.82 -16.16 -19.75
C PRO A 33 -11.22 -15.50 -18.43
N ASP A 34 -10.26 -15.38 -17.50
CA ASP A 34 -10.44 -14.63 -16.25
C ASP A 34 -11.07 -13.27 -16.55
N ALA A 35 -12.09 -12.90 -15.79
CA ALA A 35 -12.84 -11.64 -15.96
C ALA A 35 -11.94 -10.38 -15.93
N SER A 36 -10.72 -10.51 -15.39
CA SER A 36 -9.65 -9.50 -15.42
C SER A 36 -9.20 -9.08 -16.82
N THR A 37 -9.43 -9.90 -17.86
CA THR A 37 -9.02 -9.56 -19.23
C THR A 37 -9.89 -8.48 -19.91
N GLN A 38 -11.06 -8.13 -19.37
CA GLN A 38 -11.89 -7.05 -19.94
C GLN A 38 -11.30 -5.66 -19.76
N GLU A 39 -10.31 -5.49 -18.88
CA GLU A 39 -9.74 -4.18 -18.58
C GLU A 39 -8.38 -3.92 -19.23
N LYS A 40 -7.79 -4.92 -19.88
CA LYS A 40 -6.45 -4.81 -20.46
C LYS A 40 -6.52 -4.00 -21.75
N MET A 41 -5.79 -2.88 -21.78
CA MET A 41 -5.61 -2.08 -22.97
C MET A 41 -5.11 -2.96 -24.13
N PRO A 42 -5.70 -2.88 -25.32
CA PRO A 42 -5.23 -3.61 -26.50
C PRO A 42 -3.75 -3.30 -26.76
N SER A 43 -2.94 -4.31 -27.13
CA SER A 43 -1.50 -4.15 -27.33
C SER A 43 -1.16 -3.02 -28.30
N ALA A 44 -1.91 -2.89 -29.39
CA ALA A 44 -1.71 -1.80 -30.36
C ALA A 44 -1.93 -0.40 -29.77
N ALA A 45 -2.89 -0.25 -28.84
CA ALA A 45 -3.12 1.01 -28.14
C ALA A 45 -2.00 1.29 -27.12
N ALA A 46 -1.54 0.26 -26.40
CA ALA A 46 -0.43 0.37 -25.46
C ALA A 46 0.91 0.69 -26.16
N ASP A 47 1.16 0.08 -27.32
CA ASP A 47 2.35 0.32 -28.13
C ASP A 47 2.33 1.73 -28.72
N LEU A 48 1.18 2.21 -29.23
CA LEU A 48 1.01 3.59 -29.68
C LEU A 48 1.39 4.57 -28.56
N GLU A 49 0.78 4.44 -27.38
CA GLU A 49 1.09 5.31 -26.24
C GLU A 49 2.56 5.24 -25.80
N ARG A 50 3.16 4.05 -25.87
CA ARG A 50 4.56 3.83 -25.49
C ARG A 50 5.56 4.46 -26.45
N PHE A 51 5.31 4.35 -27.76
CA PHE A 51 6.28 4.73 -28.79
C PHE A 51 6.08 6.15 -29.32
N THR A 52 4.83 6.65 -29.38
CA THR A 52 4.55 8.02 -29.86
C THR A 52 4.32 9.00 -28.73
N GLY A 53 3.98 8.52 -27.53
CA GLY A 53 3.55 9.35 -26.41
C GLY A 53 2.14 9.90 -26.56
N GLU A 54 1.48 9.74 -27.71
CA GLU A 54 0.11 10.20 -27.96
C GLU A 54 -0.91 9.41 -27.12
N THR A 55 -2.05 10.02 -26.78
CA THR A 55 -3.14 9.30 -26.08
C THR A 55 -3.90 8.44 -27.08
N SER A 56 -4.04 7.14 -26.83
CA SER A 56 -4.82 6.28 -27.72
C SER A 56 -6.33 6.58 -27.61
N PHE A 57 -7.08 6.26 -28.67
CA PHE A 57 -8.55 6.36 -28.67
C PHE A 57 -9.16 5.54 -27.52
N PHE A 58 -8.57 4.39 -27.19
CA PHE A 58 -8.97 3.56 -26.06
C PHE A 58 -8.86 4.31 -24.71
N THR A 59 -7.74 5.01 -24.47
CA THR A 59 -7.54 5.78 -23.24
C THR A 59 -8.43 7.01 -23.19
N PHE A 60 -8.61 7.71 -24.31
CA PHE A 60 -9.51 8.86 -24.41
C PHE A 60 -10.95 8.49 -24.02
N VAL A 61 -11.51 7.46 -24.65
CA VAL A 61 -12.90 7.04 -24.39
C VAL A 61 -13.10 6.56 -22.94
N ARG A 62 -12.05 6.03 -22.29
CA ARG A 62 -12.07 5.62 -20.87
C ARG A 62 -11.80 6.76 -19.87
N GLY A 63 -11.49 7.96 -20.35
CA GLY A 63 -11.29 9.16 -19.55
C GLY A 63 -12.61 9.88 -19.23
N GLU A 64 -12.65 11.18 -19.53
CA GLU A 64 -13.81 12.05 -19.27
C GLU A 64 -15.12 11.59 -19.96
N PRO A 65 -15.12 11.11 -21.23
CA PRO A 65 -16.34 10.60 -21.86
C PRO A 65 -17.00 9.47 -21.07
N ARG A 66 -16.21 8.57 -20.46
CA ARG A 66 -16.72 7.49 -19.61
C ARG A 66 -17.41 8.02 -18.36
N VAL A 67 -16.83 9.03 -17.71
CA VAL A 67 -17.40 9.61 -16.49
C VAL A 67 -18.78 10.21 -16.78
N ASP A 68 -18.88 10.99 -17.85
CA ASP A 68 -20.13 11.63 -18.28
C ASP A 68 -21.20 10.60 -18.67
N VAL A 69 -20.83 9.58 -19.44
CA VAL A 69 -21.76 8.51 -19.84
C VAL A 69 -22.24 7.71 -18.62
N ILE A 70 -21.37 7.38 -17.67
CA ILE A 70 -21.78 6.68 -16.44
C ILE A 70 -22.67 7.57 -15.58
N ALA A 71 -22.34 8.86 -15.44
CA ALA A 71 -23.16 9.82 -14.71
C ALA A 71 -24.55 9.96 -15.35
N PHE A 72 -24.63 10.05 -16.67
CA PHE A 72 -25.88 10.03 -17.42
C PHE A 72 -26.67 8.75 -17.16
N LEU A 73 -26.03 7.59 -17.29
CA LEU A 73 -26.71 6.31 -17.08
C LEU A 73 -27.24 6.20 -15.66
N LYS A 74 -26.68 6.85 -14.63
CA LYS A 74 -27.22 6.82 -13.26
C LYS A 74 -28.56 7.59 -13.09
N LYS A 75 -28.95 8.45 -14.04
CA LYS A 75 -30.20 9.22 -13.99
C LYS A 75 -31.44 8.30 -14.13
N PRO A 76 -32.60 8.70 -13.58
CA PRO A 76 -33.85 7.96 -13.78
C PRO A 76 -34.29 8.04 -15.25
N ALA A 77 -34.80 6.92 -15.79
CA ALA A 77 -35.34 6.81 -17.15
C ALA A 77 -34.42 7.36 -18.27
N PRO A 78 -33.21 6.80 -18.46
CA PRO A 78 -32.35 7.21 -19.57
C PRO A 78 -32.99 6.82 -20.92
N THR A 79 -32.72 7.59 -21.97
CA THR A 79 -33.20 7.33 -23.35
C THR A 79 -32.04 7.19 -24.33
N TRP A 80 -32.26 6.52 -25.46
CA TRP A 80 -31.26 6.38 -26.51
C TRP A 80 -30.80 7.73 -27.07
N ASP A 81 -31.72 8.65 -27.32
CA ASP A 81 -31.39 9.99 -27.83
C ASP A 81 -30.49 10.78 -26.89
N ALA A 82 -30.75 10.73 -25.58
CA ALA A 82 -29.91 11.39 -24.60
C ALA A 82 -28.53 10.73 -24.46
N LEU A 83 -28.44 9.40 -24.62
CA LEU A 83 -27.14 8.71 -24.67
C LEU A 83 -26.34 9.15 -25.91
N HIS A 84 -26.98 9.20 -27.07
CA HIS A 84 -26.36 9.68 -28.31
C HIS A 84 -25.86 11.11 -28.17
N ALA A 85 -26.63 12.00 -27.54
CA ALA A 85 -26.23 13.38 -27.29
C ALA A 85 -25.00 13.48 -26.36
N VAL A 86 -24.95 12.69 -25.29
CA VAL A 86 -23.80 12.67 -24.37
C VAL A 86 -22.54 12.15 -25.05
N LEU A 87 -22.66 11.13 -25.91
CA LEU A 87 -21.53 10.64 -26.70
C LEU A 87 -21.10 11.65 -27.77
N ALA A 88 -22.05 12.28 -28.46
CA ALA A 88 -21.79 13.28 -29.50
C ALA A 88 -21.05 14.52 -28.95
N LYS A 89 -21.31 14.90 -27.69
CA LYS A 89 -20.55 15.96 -26.98
C LYS A 89 -19.03 15.72 -27.01
N HIS A 90 -18.61 14.47 -26.93
CA HIS A 90 -17.21 14.03 -26.96
C HIS A 90 -16.74 13.57 -28.35
N GLY A 91 -17.53 13.85 -29.40
CA GLY A 91 -17.23 13.38 -30.75
C GLY A 91 -17.31 11.85 -30.90
N LEU A 92 -18.10 11.18 -30.06
CA LEU A 92 -18.25 9.73 -30.07
C LEU A 92 -19.61 9.31 -30.62
N ALA A 93 -19.65 8.15 -31.26
CA ALA A 93 -20.89 7.51 -31.69
C ALA A 93 -20.93 6.05 -31.25
N ILE A 94 -22.05 5.60 -30.69
CA ILE A 94 -22.29 4.19 -30.42
C ILE A 94 -23.04 3.57 -31.61
N ARG A 95 -22.61 2.40 -32.10
CA ARG A 95 -23.29 1.68 -33.18
C ARG A 95 -23.30 0.16 -32.91
N PRO A 96 -24.31 -0.59 -33.37
CA PRO A 96 -24.29 -2.06 -33.31
C PRO A 96 -23.09 -2.60 -34.10
N LYS A 97 -22.32 -3.50 -33.50
CA LYS A 97 -21.19 -4.18 -34.17
C LYS A 97 -21.13 -5.63 -33.68
N GLY A 98 -21.45 -6.56 -34.58
CA GLY A 98 -21.54 -7.99 -34.26
C GLY A 98 -22.57 -8.25 -33.15
N GLN A 99 -22.15 -8.96 -32.10
CA GLN A 99 -23.01 -9.33 -30.97
C GLN A 99 -23.18 -8.23 -29.91
N GLY A 100 -22.59 -7.05 -30.12
CA GLY A 100 -22.57 -5.97 -29.13
C GLY A 100 -22.67 -4.58 -29.74
N PHE A 101 -22.23 -3.60 -28.95
CA PHE A 101 -22.04 -2.22 -29.39
C PHE A 101 -20.56 -1.89 -29.48
N ALA A 102 -20.20 -0.99 -30.38
CA ALA A 102 -18.88 -0.39 -30.47
C ALA A 102 -18.98 1.14 -30.43
N ILE A 103 -17.96 1.78 -29.86
CA ILE A 103 -17.79 3.23 -29.82
C ILE A 103 -16.85 3.62 -30.96
N TYR A 104 -17.31 4.55 -31.77
CA TYR A 104 -16.64 5.11 -32.93
C TYR A 104 -16.26 6.55 -32.64
N ASP A 105 -15.14 6.96 -33.22
CA ASP A 105 -14.81 8.35 -33.42
C ASP A 105 -15.73 8.90 -34.52
N ALA A 106 -16.57 9.88 -34.18
CA ALA A 106 -17.53 10.47 -35.10
C ALA A 106 -16.88 11.46 -36.08
N GLN A 107 -15.64 11.87 -35.82
CA GLN A 107 -14.89 12.81 -36.66
C GLN A 107 -13.95 12.08 -37.63
N ASN A 108 -13.45 10.92 -37.25
CA ASN A 108 -12.57 10.12 -38.10
C ASN A 108 -12.98 8.63 -38.11
N GLU A 109 -13.64 8.20 -39.18
CA GLU A 109 -14.06 6.81 -39.35
C GLU A 109 -12.89 5.82 -39.58
N GLU A 110 -11.68 6.31 -39.88
CA GLU A 110 -10.49 5.46 -39.97
C GLU A 110 -9.95 5.03 -38.59
N THR A 111 -10.33 5.75 -37.52
CA THR A 111 -9.96 5.38 -36.14
C THR A 111 -10.60 4.03 -35.79
N PRO A 112 -9.81 2.99 -35.42
CA PRO A 112 -10.38 1.70 -35.07
C PRO A 112 -11.33 1.81 -33.87
N PRO A 113 -12.60 1.39 -34.01
CA PRO A 113 -13.58 1.52 -32.95
C PRO A 113 -13.29 0.54 -31.82
N ILE A 114 -13.60 0.95 -30.58
CA ILE A 114 -13.47 0.08 -29.41
C ILE A 114 -14.81 -0.58 -29.09
N LYS A 115 -14.78 -1.77 -28.49
CA LYS A 115 -16.00 -2.41 -28.01
C LYS A 115 -16.58 -1.57 -26.86
N ALA A 116 -17.88 -1.31 -26.87
CA ALA A 116 -18.50 -0.42 -25.90
C ALA A 116 -18.38 -0.93 -24.46
N SER A 117 -18.38 -2.25 -24.26
CA SER A 117 -18.14 -2.84 -22.94
C SER A 117 -16.74 -2.56 -22.38
N ASP A 118 -15.75 -2.27 -23.23
CA ASP A 118 -14.38 -1.99 -22.81
C ASP A 118 -14.25 -0.55 -22.28
N MET A 119 -15.10 0.36 -22.77
CA MET A 119 -15.32 1.67 -22.15
C MET A 119 -15.94 1.49 -20.76
N HIS A 120 -17.04 0.75 -20.68
CA HIS A 120 -17.67 0.37 -19.42
C HIS A 120 -18.65 -0.79 -19.60
N GLU A 121 -18.69 -1.74 -18.66
CA GLU A 121 -19.55 -2.92 -18.73
C GLU A 121 -21.05 -2.60 -18.87
N SER A 122 -21.52 -1.45 -18.35
CA SER A 122 -22.90 -1.00 -18.49
C SER A 122 -23.31 -0.70 -19.94
N LEU A 123 -22.33 -0.51 -20.83
CA LEU A 123 -22.53 -0.25 -22.26
C LEU A 123 -22.59 -1.54 -23.11
N SER A 124 -22.58 -2.71 -22.47
CA SER A 124 -22.89 -3.96 -23.15
C SER A 124 -24.32 -3.94 -23.68
N ARG A 125 -24.53 -4.58 -24.84
CA ARG A 125 -25.82 -4.56 -25.54
C ARG A 125 -26.99 -4.99 -24.66
N THR A 126 -26.86 -6.12 -23.98
CA THR A 126 -27.87 -6.65 -23.07
C THR A 126 -28.22 -5.68 -21.93
N ARG A 127 -27.23 -4.98 -21.37
CA ARG A 127 -27.46 -4.06 -20.25
C ARG A 127 -28.07 -2.75 -20.71
N LEU A 128 -27.66 -2.23 -21.86
CA LEU A 128 -28.25 -1.03 -22.46
C LEU A 128 -29.68 -1.27 -22.91
N GLU A 129 -29.95 -2.34 -23.67
CA GLU A 129 -31.29 -2.63 -24.17
C GLU A 129 -32.28 -2.92 -23.02
N ARG A 130 -31.82 -3.54 -21.93
CA ARG A 130 -32.64 -3.71 -20.71
C ARG A 130 -33.02 -2.39 -20.05
N ARG A 131 -32.21 -1.35 -20.21
CA ARG A 131 -32.36 -0.07 -19.50
C ARG A 131 -32.98 1.05 -20.35
N LEU A 132 -32.67 1.05 -21.64
CA LEU A 132 -33.06 2.05 -22.63
C LEU A 132 -34.17 1.55 -23.57
N GLY A 133 -34.50 0.25 -23.50
CA GLY A 133 -35.34 -0.43 -24.48
C GLY A 133 -34.56 -0.89 -25.71
N PRO A 134 -35.24 -1.52 -26.69
CA PRO A 134 -34.63 -1.95 -27.95
C PRO A 134 -33.80 -0.84 -28.59
N TRP A 135 -32.69 -1.20 -29.22
CA TRP A 135 -31.80 -0.24 -29.87
C TRP A 135 -32.57 0.73 -30.77
N ALA A 136 -32.39 2.03 -30.52
CA ALA A 136 -32.81 3.10 -31.41
C ALA A 136 -31.56 3.87 -31.88
N GLY A 137 -31.41 3.98 -33.20
CA GLY A 137 -30.39 4.84 -33.79
C GLY A 137 -30.65 6.31 -33.45
N PRO A 138 -29.65 7.19 -33.58
CA PRO A 138 -29.83 8.62 -33.36
C PRO A 138 -30.94 9.15 -34.28
N ALA A 139 -31.83 9.98 -33.74
CA ALA A 139 -32.89 10.61 -34.53
C ALA A 139 -32.28 11.36 -35.74
N PRO A 140 -32.84 11.18 -36.96
CA PRO A 140 -32.36 11.91 -38.12
C PRO A 140 -32.50 13.42 -37.87
N HIS A 141 -31.41 14.16 -38.02
CA HIS A 141 -31.47 15.61 -37.95
C HIS A 141 -32.42 16.13 -39.05
N PRO A 142 -33.39 17.01 -38.71
CA PRO A 142 -34.26 17.59 -39.71
C PRO A 142 -33.44 18.34 -40.76
N VAL A 143 -33.60 17.93 -42.01
CA VAL A 143 -32.91 18.50 -43.18
C VAL A 143 -33.26 19.99 -43.25
N GLY A 144 -32.34 20.88 -42.88
CA GLY A 144 -32.55 22.32 -42.93
C GLY A 144 -32.03 23.14 -41.74
N HIS A 145 -31.66 22.51 -40.62
CA HIS A 145 -30.92 23.16 -39.54
C HIS A 145 -29.47 22.69 -39.58
N GLY A 146 -28.52 23.62 -39.45
CA GLY A 146 -27.09 23.43 -39.69
C GLY A 146 -26.46 22.24 -38.96
N ALA A 147 -25.26 21.87 -39.40
CA ALA A 147 -24.45 20.77 -38.87
C ALA A 147 -24.61 20.59 -37.35
N ALA A 148 -24.72 19.33 -36.91
CA ALA A 148 -24.78 18.98 -35.49
C ALA A 148 -23.79 19.83 -34.68
N PRO A 149 -24.16 20.30 -33.47
CA PRO A 149 -23.30 21.17 -32.68
C PRO A 149 -21.90 20.53 -32.59
N PRO A 150 -20.83 21.30 -32.84
CA PRO A 150 -19.48 20.77 -32.83
C PRO A 150 -19.22 20.12 -31.47
N ALA A 151 -18.58 18.93 -31.49
CA ALA A 151 -18.17 18.26 -30.26
C ALA A 151 -17.35 19.23 -29.40
N GLU A 152 -17.67 19.31 -28.11
CA GLU A 152 -17.02 20.22 -27.17
C GLU A 152 -15.59 19.75 -26.86
N ASP A 153 -15.40 18.43 -26.75
CA ASP A 153 -14.10 17.82 -26.51
C ASP A 153 -13.90 16.56 -27.35
N PRO A 154 -13.64 16.67 -28.66
CA PRO A 154 -13.44 15.51 -29.50
C PRO A 154 -12.10 14.82 -29.23
N TYR A 155 -12.01 13.57 -29.66
CA TYR A 155 -10.73 12.86 -29.68
C TYR A 155 -9.76 13.54 -30.65
N ASP A 156 -8.70 14.13 -30.11
CA ASP A 156 -7.57 14.62 -30.89
C ASP A 156 -6.33 13.77 -30.55
N ARG A 157 -5.94 12.93 -31.51
CA ARG A 157 -4.75 12.08 -31.40
C ARG A 157 -3.46 12.89 -31.20
N ARG A 158 -3.40 14.11 -31.75
CA ARG A 158 -2.23 15.00 -31.68
C ARG A 158 -2.34 16.01 -30.53
N ARG A 159 -3.34 15.88 -29.66
CA ARG A 159 -3.51 16.75 -28.49
C ARG A 159 -2.25 16.73 -27.65
N GLU A 160 -1.74 17.92 -27.33
CA GLU A 160 -0.57 18.06 -26.47
C GLU A 160 -0.82 17.36 -25.12
N LEU A 161 0.10 16.48 -24.74
CA LEU A 161 0.02 15.78 -23.46
C LEU A 161 0.02 16.80 -22.33
N LYS A 162 -0.99 16.74 -21.45
CA LYS A 162 -1.14 17.60 -20.25
C LYS A 162 0.14 17.69 -19.40
N ARG A 163 1.04 16.70 -19.49
CA ARG A 163 2.38 16.68 -18.91
C ARG A 163 3.35 15.93 -19.81
N ASP A 164 4.42 16.59 -20.24
CA ASP A 164 5.49 16.02 -21.07
C ASP A 164 6.15 14.78 -20.41
N PRO A 165 6.03 13.58 -21.00
CA PRO A 165 6.66 12.36 -20.52
C PRO A 165 8.18 12.45 -20.40
N ALA A 166 8.86 13.16 -21.31
CA ALA A 166 10.31 13.30 -21.30
C ALA A 166 10.76 14.09 -20.08
N GLN A 167 10.05 15.17 -19.73
CA GLN A 167 10.31 15.95 -18.52
C GLN A 167 10.06 15.15 -17.23
N ARG A 168 9.11 14.19 -17.25
CA ARG A 168 8.89 13.31 -16.08
C ARG A 168 10.03 12.31 -15.91
N GLU A 169 10.50 11.74 -17.00
CA GLU A 169 11.61 10.79 -16.97
C GLU A 169 12.92 11.50 -16.59
N ALA A 170 13.19 12.67 -17.15
CA ALA A 170 14.33 13.51 -16.75
C ALA A 170 14.30 13.81 -15.24
N ARG A 171 13.17 14.31 -14.71
CA ARG A 171 13.00 14.55 -13.26
C ARG A 171 13.10 13.28 -12.42
N ARG A 172 12.80 12.10 -12.97
CA ARG A 172 13.00 10.81 -12.29
C ARG A 172 14.49 10.47 -12.21
N GLN A 173 15.21 10.62 -13.32
CA GLN A 173 16.65 10.38 -13.41
C GLN A 173 17.43 11.35 -12.52
N GLU A 174 17.16 12.66 -12.58
CA GLU A 174 17.76 13.66 -11.70
C GLU A 174 17.62 13.31 -10.22
N ARG A 175 16.43 12.86 -9.79
CA ARG A 175 16.19 12.43 -8.41
C ARG A 175 16.91 11.12 -8.07
N ALA A 176 17.11 10.22 -9.03
CA ALA A 176 17.88 9.01 -8.82
C ALA A 176 19.37 9.36 -8.65
N ASP A 177 19.88 10.27 -9.46
CA ASP A 177 21.26 10.72 -9.47
C ASP A 177 21.58 11.48 -8.18
N ALA A 178 20.72 12.41 -7.78
CA ALA A 178 20.84 13.13 -6.51
C ALA A 178 20.86 12.18 -5.29
N ARG A 179 20.11 11.07 -5.34
CA ARG A 179 20.14 10.04 -4.30
C ARG A 179 21.42 9.22 -4.31
N ARG A 180 21.96 8.90 -5.49
CA ARG A 180 23.26 8.22 -5.61
C ARG A 180 24.37 9.11 -5.05
N GLN A 181 24.36 10.39 -5.39
CA GLN A 181 25.33 11.36 -4.88
C GLN A 181 25.23 11.48 -3.35
N LEU A 182 24.02 11.68 -2.79
CA LEU A 182 23.81 11.76 -1.35
C LEU A 182 24.35 10.51 -0.61
N ARG A 183 24.23 9.34 -1.23
CA ARG A 183 24.77 8.09 -0.67
C ARG A 183 26.29 8.01 -0.76
N ALA A 184 26.89 8.49 -1.85
CA ALA A 184 28.34 8.60 -1.98
C ALA A 184 28.92 9.58 -0.96
N ASP A 185 28.25 10.72 -0.74
CA ASP A 185 28.64 11.72 0.27
C ASP A 185 28.61 11.12 1.67
N TYR A 186 27.58 10.32 2.01
CA TYR A 186 27.53 9.60 3.27
C TYR A 186 28.67 8.58 3.43
N GLN A 187 29.03 7.86 2.36
CA GLN A 187 30.19 6.95 2.38
C GLN A 187 31.49 7.73 2.62
N GLY A 188 31.65 8.88 1.95
CA GLY A 188 32.78 9.79 2.16
C GLY A 188 32.87 10.30 3.60
N TYR A 189 31.75 10.71 4.17
CA TYR A 189 31.63 11.07 5.59
C TYR A 189 32.08 9.92 6.50
N ARG A 190 31.59 8.70 6.27
CA ARG A 190 31.97 7.53 7.07
C ARG A 190 33.45 7.19 6.97
N ALA A 191 34.03 7.30 5.78
CA ALA A 191 35.44 7.02 5.55
C ALA A 191 36.36 8.02 6.28
N ARG A 192 35.94 9.28 6.39
CA ARG A 192 36.68 10.35 7.07
C ARG A 192 36.45 10.39 8.58
N PHE A 193 35.43 9.69 9.09
CA PHE A 193 35.09 9.72 10.51
C PHE A 193 36.14 8.97 11.33
N VAL A 194 36.75 9.66 12.30
CA VAL A 194 37.75 9.09 13.20
C VAL A 194 37.20 8.99 14.62
N THR A 195 37.11 7.77 15.13
CA THR A 195 36.73 7.52 16.52
C THR A 195 37.92 7.78 17.46
N ARG A 196 37.72 8.68 18.43
CA ARG A 196 38.64 8.93 19.53
C ARG A 196 38.66 7.73 20.47
N ARG A 197 39.85 7.25 20.78
CA ARG A 197 40.10 6.13 21.69
C ARG A 197 41.30 6.43 22.58
N VAL A 198 41.28 5.93 23.80
CA VAL A 198 42.50 5.89 24.64
C VAL A 198 43.48 4.95 23.97
N SER A 199 44.64 5.45 23.55
CA SER A 199 45.59 4.63 22.81
C SER A 199 46.28 3.62 23.75
N GLY A 200 46.66 2.47 23.17
CA GLY A 200 47.42 1.46 23.91
C GLY A 200 48.80 1.97 24.34
N GLU A 201 49.42 2.81 23.51
CA GLU A 201 50.72 3.41 23.78
C GLU A 201 50.67 4.43 24.91
N GLU A 202 49.66 5.31 24.93
CA GLU A 202 49.41 6.26 26.02
C GLU A 202 49.20 5.50 27.34
N SER A 203 48.35 4.45 27.32
CA SER A 203 48.12 3.61 28.49
C SER A 203 49.42 2.97 29.00
N ARG A 204 50.24 2.39 28.10
CA ARG A 204 51.52 1.76 28.45
C ARG A 204 52.53 2.78 29.00
N ALA A 205 52.59 3.98 28.43
CA ALA A 205 53.47 5.05 28.90
C ALA A 205 53.14 5.45 30.35
N LEU A 206 51.86 5.59 30.68
CA LEU A 206 51.42 5.94 32.04
C LEU A 206 51.78 4.84 33.06
N TYR A 207 51.59 3.56 32.74
CA TYR A 207 52.00 2.47 33.63
C TYR A 207 53.53 2.36 33.77
N ARG A 208 54.29 2.65 32.70
CA ARG A 208 55.76 2.71 32.77
C ARG A 208 56.22 3.83 33.72
N ALA A 209 55.63 5.02 33.64
CA ALA A 209 55.96 6.14 34.53
C ALA A 209 55.79 5.78 36.02
N ILE A 210 54.71 5.06 36.39
CA ILE A 210 54.51 4.56 37.77
C ILE A 210 55.63 3.60 38.18
N THR A 211 56.00 2.68 37.28
CA THR A 211 57.04 1.68 37.54
C THR A 211 58.41 2.34 37.70
N ASP A 212 58.71 3.34 36.88
CA ASP A 212 59.99 4.05 36.91
C ASP A 212 60.10 4.96 38.14
N ALA A 213 59.00 5.60 38.55
CA ALA A 213 58.94 6.34 39.82
C ALA A 213 59.19 5.43 41.03
N ALA A 214 58.57 4.24 41.07
CA ALA A 214 58.80 3.26 42.13
C ALA A 214 60.26 2.77 42.16
N ARG A 215 60.87 2.53 41.00
CA ARG A 215 62.30 2.17 40.89
C ARG A 215 63.22 3.29 41.38
N ALA A 216 62.92 4.54 41.06
CA ALA A 216 63.68 5.69 41.56
C ALA A 216 63.61 5.78 43.09
N ARG A 217 62.41 5.66 43.67
CA ARG A 217 62.21 5.71 45.13
C ARG A 217 62.91 4.57 45.87
N ARG A 218 62.91 3.36 45.30
CA ARG A 218 63.69 2.23 45.86
C ARG A 218 65.20 2.48 45.84
N ARG A 219 65.74 3.10 44.78
CA ARG A 219 67.16 3.47 44.70
C ARG A 219 67.53 4.49 45.77
N GLU A 220 66.68 5.50 45.99
CA GLU A 220 66.86 6.50 47.04
C GLU A 220 66.86 5.89 48.45
N VAL A 221 65.89 5.01 48.75
CA VAL A 221 65.86 4.27 50.04
C VAL A 221 67.12 3.41 50.21
N ALA A 222 67.59 2.78 49.14
CA ALA A 222 68.81 1.96 49.18
C ALA A 222 70.07 2.77 49.49
N SER A 223 70.14 4.04 49.07
CA SER A 223 71.29 4.91 49.32
C SER A 223 71.20 5.69 50.64
N THR A 224 70.01 5.91 51.18
CA THR A 224 69.78 6.76 52.37
C THR A 224 69.59 5.96 53.66
N VAL A 225 68.98 4.76 53.59
CA VAL A 225 68.62 3.98 54.78
C VAL A 225 69.63 2.86 55.01
N GLY A 226 70.45 2.99 56.06
CA GLY A 226 71.46 1.99 56.41
C GLY A 226 70.90 0.68 56.99
N ASP A 227 69.86 0.75 57.83
CA ASP A 227 69.29 -0.44 58.51
C ASP A 227 68.50 -1.33 57.52
N PRO A 228 68.85 -2.63 57.37
CA PRO A 228 68.09 -3.58 56.54
C PRO A 228 66.61 -3.74 56.92
N ARG A 229 66.26 -3.68 58.22
CA ARG A 229 64.86 -3.84 58.67
C ARG A 229 64.00 -2.66 58.25
N GLN A 230 64.53 -1.44 58.41
CA GLN A 230 63.90 -0.20 57.95
C GLN A 230 63.77 -0.17 56.42
N ARG A 231 64.81 -0.56 55.68
CA ARG A 231 64.75 -0.69 54.20
C ARG A 231 63.62 -1.60 53.74
N LYS A 232 63.45 -2.75 54.40
CA LYS A 232 62.35 -3.69 54.10
C LYS A 232 60.98 -3.04 54.34
N ALA A 233 60.81 -2.31 55.43
CA ALA A 233 59.57 -1.58 55.71
C ALA A 233 59.27 -0.52 54.64
N PHE A 234 60.25 0.29 54.26
CA PHE A 234 60.09 1.28 53.18
C PHE A 234 59.75 0.65 51.83
N TYR A 235 60.35 -0.50 51.48
CA TYR A 235 60.01 -1.22 50.25
C TYR A 235 58.56 -1.72 50.24
N SER A 236 58.05 -2.18 51.38
CA SER A 236 56.63 -2.55 51.53
C SER A 236 55.71 -1.35 51.32
N VAL A 237 56.06 -0.18 51.87
CA VAL A 237 55.31 1.07 51.64
C VAL A 237 55.32 1.44 50.16
N ILE A 238 56.49 1.46 49.51
CA ILE A 238 56.59 1.76 48.07
C ILE A 238 55.78 0.76 47.23
N ALA A 239 55.82 -0.53 47.58
CA ALA A 239 55.04 -1.55 46.88
C ALA A 239 53.53 -1.29 47.02
N PHE A 240 53.06 -0.97 48.22
CA PHE A 240 51.68 -0.60 48.48
C PHE A 240 51.27 0.66 47.69
N GLU A 241 52.04 1.74 47.76
CA GLU A 241 51.79 2.97 47.00
C GLU A 241 51.74 2.72 45.49
N THR A 242 52.65 1.86 44.97
CA THR A 242 52.69 1.49 43.55
C THR A 242 51.42 0.74 43.14
N LEU A 243 50.94 -0.19 43.98
CA LEU A 243 49.68 -0.90 43.73
C LEU A 243 48.49 0.06 43.75
N THR A 244 48.41 0.94 44.74
CA THR A 244 47.37 1.98 44.82
C THR A 244 47.39 2.90 43.60
N ALA A 245 48.56 3.36 43.17
CA ALA A 245 48.72 4.18 41.97
C ALA A 245 48.27 3.44 40.69
N ARG A 246 48.58 2.15 40.57
CA ARG A 246 48.15 1.32 39.44
C ARG A 246 46.63 1.12 39.40
N GLU A 247 46.00 0.82 40.54
CA GLU A 247 44.53 0.68 40.61
C GLU A 247 43.84 2.02 40.33
N ASN A 248 44.36 3.13 40.84
CA ASN A 248 43.86 4.47 40.52
C ASN A 248 43.98 4.78 39.03
N LEU A 249 45.13 4.51 38.40
CA LEU A 249 45.32 4.71 36.97
C LEU A 249 44.36 3.82 36.15
N LYS A 250 44.17 2.56 36.56
CA LYS A 250 43.22 1.65 35.92
C LYS A 250 41.79 2.18 35.98
N ALA A 251 41.36 2.66 37.14
CA ALA A 251 40.04 3.27 37.33
C ALA A 251 39.88 4.54 36.47
N GLN A 252 40.90 5.40 36.41
CA GLN A 252 40.90 6.61 35.57
C GLN A 252 40.81 6.27 34.07
N LEU A 253 41.60 5.32 33.59
CA LEU A 253 41.56 4.87 32.20
C LEU A 253 40.21 4.22 31.85
N ALA A 254 39.63 3.45 32.77
CA ALA A 254 38.29 2.87 32.60
C ALA A 254 37.23 3.98 32.50
N LYS A 255 37.26 4.96 33.39
CA LYS A 255 36.36 6.13 33.35
C LYS A 255 36.49 6.90 32.04
N ARG A 256 37.72 7.18 31.58
CA ARG A 256 37.97 7.88 30.31
C ARG A 256 37.45 7.10 29.10
N ARG A 257 37.65 5.78 29.08
CA ARG A 257 37.10 4.91 28.03
C ARG A 257 35.56 4.91 28.04
N ALA A 258 34.95 4.86 29.22
CA ALA A 258 33.50 4.95 29.36
C ALA A 258 32.96 6.28 28.85
N GLN A 259 33.61 7.40 29.19
CA GLN A 259 33.25 8.74 28.68
C GLN A 259 33.33 8.81 27.16
N LEU A 260 34.42 8.32 26.55
CA LEU A 260 34.55 8.28 25.08
C LEU A 260 33.49 7.39 24.43
N ARG A 261 33.04 6.33 25.11
CA ARG A 261 31.98 5.45 24.61
C ARG A 261 30.60 6.10 24.71
N ALA A 262 30.36 6.86 25.76
CA ALA A 262 29.09 7.55 26.01
C ALA A 262 28.93 8.82 25.16
N ASP A 263 30.03 9.40 24.67
CA ASP A 263 30.02 10.60 23.83
C ASP A 263 29.32 10.35 22.48
N PRO A 264 28.15 10.99 22.21
CA PRO A 264 27.42 10.83 20.96
C PRO A 264 28.22 11.27 19.72
N ASN A 265 29.17 12.21 19.89
CA ASN A 265 30.01 12.71 18.81
C ASN A 265 31.20 11.80 18.50
N ASN A 266 31.42 10.75 19.32
CA ASN A 266 32.49 9.79 19.09
C ASN A 266 32.05 8.55 18.29
N ARG A 267 30.77 8.51 17.87
CA ARG A 267 30.27 7.52 16.92
C ARG A 267 29.90 8.19 15.60
N PRO A 268 30.07 7.50 14.46
CA PRO A 268 29.54 8.01 13.21
C PRO A 268 28.00 8.02 13.30
N LEU A 269 27.40 9.15 12.91
CA LEU A 269 25.98 9.23 12.60
C LEU A 269 25.54 8.09 11.67
N THR A 270 24.36 7.53 11.96
CA THR A 270 23.68 6.62 11.05
C THR A 270 23.27 7.34 9.76
N TYR A 271 22.91 6.60 8.72
CA TYR A 271 22.51 7.22 7.45
C TYR A 271 21.30 8.14 7.64
N ARG A 272 20.35 7.77 8.49
CA ARG A 272 19.16 8.59 8.77
C ARG A 272 19.52 9.87 9.52
N GLU A 273 20.26 9.77 10.63
CA GLU A 273 20.72 10.92 11.41
C GLU A 273 21.59 11.87 10.57
N TRP A 274 22.45 11.32 9.71
CA TRP A 274 23.28 12.11 8.80
C TRP A 274 22.45 12.82 7.73
N VAL A 275 21.48 12.14 7.11
CA VAL A 275 20.55 12.76 6.15
C VAL A 275 19.71 13.85 6.81
N GLU A 276 19.25 13.64 8.06
CA GLU A 276 18.56 14.67 8.84
C GLU A 276 19.44 15.91 9.07
N ALA A 277 20.70 15.72 9.45
CA ALA A 277 21.66 16.81 9.58
C ALA A 277 21.91 17.55 8.24
N GLN A 278 22.05 16.81 7.12
CA GLN A 278 22.19 17.41 5.79
C GLN A 278 20.93 18.19 5.36
N ALA A 279 19.74 17.68 5.70
CA ALA A 279 18.48 18.34 5.42
C ALA A 279 18.32 19.62 6.26
N ALA A 280 18.70 19.59 7.54
CA ALA A 280 18.76 20.78 8.38
C ALA A 280 19.75 21.83 7.86
N GLY A 281 20.83 21.39 7.19
CA GLY A 281 21.76 22.23 6.46
C GLY A 281 21.28 22.72 5.08
N GLY A 282 20.04 22.41 4.68
CA GLY A 282 19.45 22.91 3.43
C GLY A 282 19.66 22.02 2.20
N SER A 283 20.18 20.80 2.34
CA SER A 283 20.37 19.89 1.20
C SER A 283 19.03 19.41 0.62
N ALA A 284 18.74 19.85 -0.62
CA ALA A 284 17.52 19.46 -1.34
C ALA A 284 17.40 17.94 -1.55
N ALA A 285 18.53 17.26 -1.82
CA ALA A 285 18.57 15.81 -1.98
C ALA A 285 18.20 15.09 -0.67
N ALA A 286 18.70 15.59 0.46
CA ALA A 286 18.40 15.05 1.79
C ALA A 286 16.93 15.27 2.17
N ILE A 287 16.36 16.46 1.94
CA ILE A 287 14.94 16.75 2.16
C ILE A 287 14.05 15.81 1.32
N SER A 288 14.39 15.62 0.04
CA SER A 288 13.69 14.69 -0.84
C SER A 288 13.78 13.24 -0.35
N GLN A 289 14.93 12.83 0.21
CA GLN A 289 15.11 11.50 0.78
C GLN A 289 14.24 11.28 2.04
N LEU A 290 14.18 12.26 2.94
CA LEU A 290 13.31 12.21 4.13
C LEU A 290 11.85 12.08 3.75
N ARG A 291 11.39 12.88 2.77
CA ARG A 291 10.03 12.76 2.22
C ARG A 291 9.78 11.38 1.62
N GLY A 292 10.76 10.84 0.89
CA GLY A 292 10.70 9.50 0.34
C GLY A 292 10.49 8.42 1.41
N TRP A 293 11.19 8.52 2.54
CA TRP A 293 10.97 7.61 3.67
C TRP A 293 9.61 7.81 4.32
N ALA A 294 9.16 9.04 4.55
CA ALA A 294 7.83 9.30 5.11
C ALA A 294 6.70 8.70 4.24
N TYR A 295 6.79 8.85 2.92
CA TYR A 295 5.84 8.23 1.99
C TYR A 295 5.92 6.70 2.01
N ALA A 296 7.12 6.12 2.12
CA ALA A 296 7.29 4.68 2.23
C ALA A 296 6.71 4.13 3.55
N ASP A 297 6.94 4.82 4.66
CA ASP A 297 6.38 4.46 5.97
C ASP A 297 4.86 4.56 5.96
N THR A 298 4.30 5.63 5.38
CA THR A 298 2.85 5.79 5.22
C THR A 298 2.25 4.66 4.38
N ARG A 299 2.90 4.28 3.27
CA ARG A 299 2.46 3.14 2.45
C ARG A 299 2.55 1.82 3.20
N ARG A 300 3.65 1.57 3.91
CA ARG A 300 3.82 0.35 4.72
C ARG A 300 2.76 0.27 5.83
N GLN A 301 2.43 1.40 6.46
CA GLN A 301 1.37 1.45 7.46
C GLN A 301 -0.01 1.18 6.83
N ALA A 302 -0.29 1.75 5.65
CA ALA A 302 -1.51 1.48 4.92
C ALA A 302 -1.60 0.00 4.47
N GLU A 303 -0.50 -0.59 3.99
CA GLU A 303 -0.38 -2.01 3.65
C GLU A 303 -0.59 -2.89 4.89
N GLY A 304 0.03 -2.54 6.02
CA GLY A 304 -0.15 -3.26 7.29
C GLY A 304 -1.60 -3.20 7.79
N ARG A 305 -2.26 -2.05 7.68
CA ARG A 305 -3.70 -1.92 8.00
C ARG A 305 -4.58 -2.75 7.07
N ARG A 306 -4.27 -2.80 5.77
CA ARG A 306 -4.99 -3.66 4.81
C ARG A 306 -4.86 -5.15 5.11
N GLN A 307 -3.76 -5.57 5.75
CA GLN A 307 -3.55 -6.96 6.17
C GLN A 307 -4.25 -7.31 7.50
N GLN A 308 -4.73 -6.33 8.26
CA GLN A 308 -5.47 -6.59 9.49
C GLN A 308 -6.95 -6.86 9.19
N PRO A 309 -7.57 -7.88 9.84
CA PRO A 309 -9.00 -8.15 9.75
C PRO A 309 -9.82 -6.91 10.10
N GLY A 310 -10.74 -6.51 9.22
CA GLY A 310 -11.46 -5.27 9.43
C GLY A 310 -12.34 -4.82 8.27
N PHE A 311 -12.85 -3.60 8.43
CA PHE A 311 -13.72 -2.91 7.49
C PHE A 311 -13.27 -1.46 7.34
N ALA A 312 -13.15 -0.97 6.11
CA ALA A 312 -12.70 0.38 5.85
C ALA A 312 -13.54 1.07 4.79
N ASP A 313 -13.83 2.36 4.96
CA ASP A 313 -14.30 3.21 3.87
C ASP A 313 -13.17 4.17 3.48
N PRO A 314 -12.42 3.89 2.40
CA PRO A 314 -11.35 4.76 1.94
C PRO A 314 -11.85 6.00 1.19
N THR A 315 -13.17 6.17 1.02
CA THR A 315 -13.76 7.22 0.18
C THR A 315 -14.30 8.41 0.97
N ALA A 316 -14.40 8.30 2.29
CA ALA A 316 -14.87 9.37 3.15
C ALA A 316 -14.12 9.39 4.50
N ASP A 317 -14.09 10.56 5.12
CA ASP A 317 -13.53 10.74 6.45
C ASP A 317 -14.61 10.46 7.50
N HIS A 318 -14.42 9.39 8.29
CA HIS A 318 -15.33 8.99 9.36
C HIS A 318 -14.66 9.15 10.72
N GLU A 319 -15.41 9.62 11.72
CA GLU A 319 -14.98 9.68 13.12
C GLU A 319 -15.46 8.47 13.90
N PRO A 320 -14.77 8.03 14.98
CA PRO A 320 -15.25 6.95 15.84
C PRO A 320 -16.67 7.21 16.35
N THR A 321 -17.57 6.24 16.24
CA THR A 321 -18.99 6.44 16.57
C THR A 321 -19.36 5.65 17.81
N TYR A 322 -19.71 6.33 18.89
CA TYR A 322 -20.19 5.69 20.11
C TYR A 322 -21.62 5.15 19.88
N ARG A 323 -21.79 3.83 19.96
CA ARG A 323 -23.07 3.15 19.65
C ARG A 323 -23.57 2.37 20.87
N ASP A 324 -24.61 2.89 21.53
CA ASP A 324 -25.29 2.24 22.66
C ASP A 324 -26.19 1.05 22.26
N GLY A 325 -26.38 0.80 20.95
CA GLY A 325 -27.24 -0.26 20.42
C GLY A 325 -26.62 -1.67 20.31
N LEU A 326 -25.34 -1.83 20.66
CA LEU A 326 -24.67 -3.14 20.74
C LEU A 326 -24.69 -3.61 22.21
N GLN A 327 -25.89 -3.88 22.75
CA GLN A 327 -26.14 -4.07 24.19
C GLN A 327 -25.27 -5.14 24.88
N GLU A 328 -24.66 -6.05 24.11
CA GLU A 328 -23.81 -7.13 24.59
C GLU A 328 -22.31 -6.81 24.62
N TRP A 329 -21.94 -5.59 24.20
CA TRP A 329 -20.56 -5.15 24.07
C TRP A 329 -20.25 -4.03 25.06
N GLN A 330 -19.14 -4.18 25.79
CA GLN A 330 -18.62 -3.14 26.66
C GLN A 330 -17.77 -2.17 25.84
N LEU A 331 -18.12 -0.88 25.88
CA LEU A 331 -17.38 0.16 25.16
C LEU A 331 -16.30 0.78 26.06
N ALA A 332 -15.12 1.01 25.49
CA ALA A 332 -14.05 1.75 26.15
C ALA A 332 -13.46 2.80 25.20
N VAL A 333 -13.53 4.07 25.59
CA VAL A 333 -12.98 5.18 24.82
C VAL A 333 -11.52 5.40 25.22
N HIS A 334 -10.61 5.36 24.24
CA HIS A 334 -9.19 5.62 24.42
C HIS A 334 -8.89 7.12 24.49
N ARG A 335 -7.73 7.49 25.03
CA ARG A 335 -7.28 8.89 25.11
C ARG A 335 -7.16 9.59 23.76
N ASP A 336 -6.98 8.82 22.69
CA ASP A 336 -6.87 9.30 21.30
C ASP A 336 -8.22 9.28 20.56
N GLY A 337 -9.33 9.05 21.27
CA GLY A 337 -10.69 9.11 20.72
C GLY A 337 -11.16 7.81 20.05
N ARG A 338 -10.32 6.77 19.96
CA ARG A 338 -10.74 5.45 19.45
C ARG A 338 -11.72 4.77 20.42
N ILE A 339 -12.57 3.91 19.89
CA ILE A 339 -13.58 3.20 20.69
C ILE A 339 -13.34 1.70 20.56
N SER A 340 -12.99 1.04 21.66
CA SER A 340 -12.90 -0.42 21.74
C SER A 340 -14.25 -1.03 22.11
N TYR A 341 -14.61 -2.10 21.42
CA TYR A 341 -15.75 -2.95 21.71
C TYR A 341 -15.24 -4.27 22.27
N ARG A 342 -15.59 -4.54 23.52
CA ARG A 342 -15.16 -5.72 24.27
C ARG A 342 -16.35 -6.63 24.54
N ASP A 343 -16.12 -7.93 24.55
CA ASP A 343 -17.16 -8.88 24.89
C ASP A 343 -17.53 -8.80 26.38
N ARG A 344 -18.54 -9.57 26.82
CA ARG A 344 -18.98 -9.62 28.22
C ARG A 344 -17.89 -10.04 29.21
N LEU A 345 -16.86 -10.75 28.74
CA LEU A 345 -15.71 -11.20 29.54
C LEU A 345 -14.57 -10.16 29.55
N GLY A 346 -14.75 -9.02 28.89
CA GLY A 346 -13.77 -7.94 28.79
C GLY A 346 -12.67 -8.18 27.77
N ARG A 347 -12.78 -9.21 26.91
CA ARG A 347 -11.83 -9.48 25.82
C ARG A 347 -12.08 -8.52 24.66
N GLU A 348 -11.01 -8.03 24.04
CA GLU A 348 -11.13 -7.10 22.92
C GLU A 348 -11.65 -7.82 21.67
N GLY A 349 -12.78 -7.35 21.12
CA GLY A 349 -13.33 -7.86 19.88
C GLY A 349 -12.87 -7.02 18.68
N PHE A 350 -13.15 -5.72 18.71
CA PHE A 350 -12.75 -4.80 17.65
C PHE A 350 -12.62 -3.36 18.14
N ILE A 351 -11.92 -2.54 17.36
CA ILE A 351 -11.64 -1.13 17.65
C ILE A 351 -12.09 -0.29 16.46
N ASP A 352 -12.88 0.74 16.75
CA ASP A 352 -13.26 1.76 15.80
C ASP A 352 -12.23 2.91 15.81
N HIS A 353 -11.52 3.06 14.69
CA HIS A 353 -10.56 4.13 14.44
C HIS A 353 -11.15 5.29 13.61
N GLY A 354 -12.46 5.30 13.36
CA GLY A 354 -13.08 6.26 12.45
C GLY A 354 -13.26 5.65 11.06
N GLN A 355 -12.32 5.91 10.16
CA GLN A 355 -12.34 5.41 8.78
C GLN A 355 -12.13 3.90 8.65
N THR A 356 -11.62 3.26 9.72
CA THR A 356 -11.35 1.83 9.76
C THR A 356 -11.86 1.23 11.06
N ILE A 357 -12.56 0.11 10.96
CA ILE A 357 -12.90 -0.76 12.08
C ILE A 357 -11.98 -1.97 11.98
N LEU A 358 -11.14 -2.20 12.99
CA LEU A 358 -10.16 -3.28 13.00
C LEU A 358 -10.53 -4.29 14.09
N LEU A 359 -10.60 -5.56 13.72
CA LEU A 359 -10.85 -6.64 14.68
C LEU A 359 -9.54 -7.03 15.35
N ASP A 360 -9.65 -7.44 16.61
CA ASP A 360 -8.54 -8.09 17.30
C ASP A 360 -8.20 -9.41 16.59
N THR A 361 -6.91 -9.68 16.41
CA THR A 361 -6.45 -10.86 15.68
C THR A 361 -6.88 -12.19 16.31
N ALA A 362 -7.02 -12.26 17.63
CA ALA A 362 -7.49 -13.45 18.33
C ALA A 362 -9.03 -13.63 18.21
N ALA A 363 -9.75 -12.54 17.97
CA ALA A 363 -11.21 -12.52 17.84
C ALA A 363 -11.68 -12.54 16.37
N ALA A 364 -10.78 -12.37 15.39
CA ALA A 364 -11.09 -12.27 13.96
C ALA A 364 -11.66 -13.56 13.32
N GLY A 365 -11.69 -14.68 14.05
CA GLY A 365 -12.35 -15.91 13.63
C GLY A 365 -13.73 -16.14 14.27
N ASP A 366 -14.15 -15.28 15.20
CA ASP A 366 -15.39 -15.44 15.95
C ASP A 366 -16.57 -14.78 15.19
N PRO A 367 -17.59 -15.56 14.76
CA PRO A 367 -18.72 -15.03 14.02
C PRO A 367 -19.50 -13.93 14.75
N GLU A 368 -19.56 -13.95 16.08
CA GLU A 368 -20.28 -12.93 16.86
C GLU A 368 -19.55 -11.58 16.82
N VAL A 369 -18.21 -11.62 16.96
CA VAL A 369 -17.35 -10.43 16.87
C VAL A 369 -17.44 -9.81 15.47
N ILE A 370 -17.34 -10.64 14.44
CA ILE A 370 -17.39 -10.20 13.04
C ILE A 370 -18.76 -9.60 12.73
N LEU A 371 -19.84 -10.23 13.18
CA LEU A 371 -21.20 -9.73 12.95
C LEU A 371 -21.43 -8.39 13.66
N ALA A 372 -20.99 -8.25 14.91
CA ALA A 372 -21.11 -6.98 15.65
C ALA A 372 -20.36 -5.85 14.93
N ALA A 373 -19.14 -6.12 14.48
CA ALA A 373 -18.33 -5.15 13.75
C ALA A 373 -18.91 -4.85 12.35
N LEU A 374 -19.50 -5.83 11.65
CA LEU A 374 -20.24 -5.63 10.39
C LEU A 374 -21.47 -4.74 10.57
N LEU A 375 -22.23 -4.92 11.65
CA LEU A 375 -23.40 -4.09 11.95
C LEU A 375 -23.00 -2.65 12.26
N LEU A 376 -21.85 -2.44 12.92
CA LEU A 376 -21.29 -1.11 13.10
C LEU A 376 -20.86 -0.52 11.74
N ALA A 377 -20.10 -1.27 10.94
CA ALA A 377 -19.63 -0.82 9.63
C ALA A 377 -20.79 -0.50 8.67
N GLN A 378 -21.86 -1.30 8.67
CA GLN A 378 -23.03 -1.09 7.84
C GLN A 378 -23.73 0.23 8.17
N GLU A 379 -23.93 0.54 9.45
CA GLU A 379 -24.56 1.79 9.86
C GLU A 379 -23.63 2.97 9.58
N LYS A 380 -22.40 2.88 10.10
CA LYS A 380 -21.41 3.95 10.04
C LYS A 380 -21.06 4.36 8.61
N TYR A 381 -20.77 3.37 7.77
CA TYR A 381 -20.37 3.61 6.39
C TYR A 381 -21.56 3.58 5.42
N GLN A 382 -22.80 3.58 5.93
CA GLN A 382 -24.02 3.51 5.11
C GLN A 382 -24.01 2.32 4.14
N GLY A 383 -23.45 1.21 4.60
CA GLY A 383 -23.24 -0.03 3.85
C GLY A 383 -22.06 -0.01 2.89
N ARG A 384 -21.31 1.10 2.74
CA ARG A 384 -20.24 1.25 1.73
C ARG A 384 -18.86 1.08 2.33
N PHE A 385 -18.25 -0.08 2.17
CA PHE A 385 -16.90 -0.34 2.69
C PHE A 385 -16.18 -1.42 1.90
N ILE A 386 -14.89 -1.59 2.18
CA ILE A 386 -14.10 -2.77 1.79
C ILE A 386 -13.85 -3.65 3.01
N LEU A 387 -13.73 -4.96 2.80
CA LEU A 387 -13.18 -5.90 3.76
C LEU A 387 -11.64 -5.84 3.72
N THR A 388 -10.99 -5.80 4.87
CA THR A 388 -9.53 -5.91 5.01
C THR A 388 -9.16 -7.19 5.75
N GLY A 389 -7.90 -7.63 5.69
CA GLY A 389 -7.44 -8.83 6.37
C GLY A 389 -7.31 -10.05 5.46
N THR A 390 -7.12 -11.20 6.09
CA THR A 390 -6.81 -12.46 5.38
C THR A 390 -8.00 -12.96 4.55
N PRO A 391 -7.77 -13.76 3.50
CA PRO A 391 -8.84 -14.33 2.69
C PRO A 391 -9.88 -15.12 3.51
N GLU A 392 -9.45 -15.81 4.57
CA GLU A 392 -10.30 -16.59 5.45
C GLU A 392 -11.28 -15.69 6.21
N PHE A 393 -10.77 -14.59 6.80
CA PHE A 393 -11.62 -13.59 7.45
C PHE A 393 -12.61 -12.98 6.46
N GLN A 394 -12.14 -12.58 5.27
CA GLN A 394 -13.02 -11.99 4.25
C GLN A 394 -14.13 -12.97 3.85
N GLN A 395 -13.81 -14.25 3.66
CA GLN A 395 -14.78 -15.28 3.32
C GLN A 395 -15.85 -15.43 4.41
N LEU A 396 -15.44 -15.49 5.69
CA LEU A 396 -16.35 -15.59 6.82
C LEU A 396 -17.25 -14.35 6.94
N ALA A 397 -16.68 -13.15 6.80
CA ALA A 397 -17.45 -11.90 6.80
C ALA A 397 -18.49 -11.86 5.66
N LEU A 398 -18.11 -12.27 4.44
CA LEU A 398 -19.03 -12.35 3.30
C LEU A 398 -20.17 -13.35 3.53
N GLN A 399 -19.88 -14.51 4.14
CA GLN A 399 -20.90 -15.49 4.53
C GLN A 399 -21.89 -14.90 5.54
N LEU A 400 -21.40 -14.18 6.56
CA LEU A 400 -22.24 -13.53 7.55
C LEU A 400 -23.11 -12.43 6.93
N ILE A 401 -22.56 -11.61 6.03
CA ILE A 401 -23.33 -10.61 5.28
C ILE A 401 -24.49 -11.27 4.53
N ALA A 402 -24.23 -12.38 3.84
CA ALA A 402 -25.24 -13.09 3.06
C ALA A 402 -26.30 -13.78 3.95
N GLN A 403 -25.88 -14.46 5.02
CA GLN A 403 -26.76 -15.15 5.96
C GLN A 403 -27.70 -14.18 6.68
N GLN A 404 -27.16 -13.07 7.16
CA GLN A 404 -27.90 -12.03 7.89
C GLN A 404 -28.59 -11.01 6.97
N LYS A 405 -28.42 -11.15 5.64
CA LYS A 405 -28.98 -10.26 4.61
C LYS A 405 -28.68 -8.78 4.87
N LEU A 406 -27.44 -8.48 5.27
CA LEU A 406 -27.01 -7.12 5.55
C LEU A 406 -27.03 -6.28 4.26
N ARG A 407 -27.49 -5.03 4.36
CA ARG A 407 -27.55 -4.10 3.22
C ARG A 407 -26.19 -3.44 3.05
N VAL A 408 -25.34 -4.05 2.22
CA VAL A 408 -23.98 -3.57 1.95
C VAL A 408 -23.75 -3.35 0.46
N ASN A 409 -22.86 -2.41 0.16
CA ASN A 409 -22.35 -2.08 -1.16
C ASN A 409 -20.81 -2.09 -1.08
N LEU A 410 -20.22 -3.26 -1.30
CA LEU A 410 -18.78 -3.44 -1.19
C LEU A 410 -18.07 -2.67 -2.30
N LEU A 411 -17.10 -1.83 -1.91
CA LEU A 411 -16.39 -0.94 -2.83
C LEU A 411 -15.35 -1.68 -3.67
N ASP A 412 -14.91 -2.85 -3.22
CA ASP A 412 -14.03 -3.75 -3.95
C ASP A 412 -14.86 -4.66 -4.89
N PRO A 413 -14.64 -4.60 -6.21
CA PRO A 413 -15.40 -5.38 -7.18
C PRO A 413 -15.30 -6.91 -6.97
N GLU A 414 -14.14 -7.42 -6.57
CA GLU A 414 -13.94 -8.86 -6.35
C GLU A 414 -14.71 -9.33 -5.11
N GLN A 415 -14.73 -8.51 -4.05
CA GLN A 415 -15.53 -8.80 -2.86
C GLN A 415 -17.03 -8.76 -3.16
N ALA A 416 -17.48 -7.78 -3.97
CA ALA A 416 -18.87 -7.68 -4.41
C ALA A 416 -19.30 -8.90 -5.25
N GLN A 417 -18.43 -9.39 -6.15
CA GLN A 417 -18.67 -10.59 -6.94
C GLN A 417 -18.79 -11.84 -6.05
N ARG A 418 -17.83 -12.05 -5.14
CA ARG A 418 -17.85 -13.17 -4.18
C ARG A 418 -19.12 -13.16 -3.32
N LEU A 419 -19.54 -11.98 -2.82
CA LEU A 419 -20.78 -11.85 -2.07
C LEU A 419 -22.00 -12.31 -2.89
N ALA A 420 -22.06 -11.90 -4.16
CA ALA A 420 -23.16 -12.24 -5.05
C ALA A 420 -23.22 -13.75 -5.36
N GLU A 421 -22.07 -14.44 -5.39
CA GLU A 421 -21.99 -15.89 -5.55
C GLU A 421 -22.45 -16.63 -4.29
N ILE A 422 -21.98 -16.21 -3.11
CA ILE A 422 -22.41 -16.79 -1.81
C ILE A 422 -23.91 -16.61 -1.60
N THR A 423 -24.46 -15.45 -1.97
CA THR A 423 -25.90 -15.18 -1.86
C THR A 423 -26.73 -16.06 -2.79
N ARG A 424 -26.23 -16.31 -4.01
CA ARG A 424 -26.88 -17.21 -4.98
C ARG A 424 -26.89 -18.65 -4.48
N SER A 425 -25.77 -19.17 -3.97
CA SER A 425 -25.71 -20.53 -3.43
C SER A 425 -26.61 -20.72 -2.20
N HIS A 426 -26.69 -19.74 -1.31
CA HIS A 426 -27.62 -19.77 -0.17
C HIS A 426 -29.10 -19.75 -0.59
N SER A 427 -29.45 -19.08 -1.70
CA SER A 427 -30.83 -19.04 -2.19
C SER A 427 -31.31 -20.33 -2.85
N GLY A 428 -30.39 -21.19 -3.35
CA GLY A 428 -30.71 -22.45 -4.02
C GLY A 428 -30.95 -23.65 -3.09
N LEU A 429 -30.65 -23.53 -1.80
CA LEU A 429 -30.70 -24.63 -0.80
C LEU A 429 -32.01 -24.70 0.02
N ARG A 430 -33.04 -23.87 -0.27
CA ARG A 430 -34.34 -24.01 0.40
C ARG A 430 -35.22 -25.03 -0.35
N PRO A 431 -35.66 -26.15 0.28
CA PRO A 431 -36.70 -26.98 -0.32
C PRO A 431 -37.98 -26.15 -0.44
N ARG A 432 -38.68 -26.31 -1.57
CA ARG A 432 -40.05 -25.79 -1.73
C ARG A 432 -40.92 -26.55 -0.74
N GLY A 433 -41.35 -25.86 0.31
CA GLY A 433 -42.45 -26.30 1.17
C GLY A 433 -43.78 -26.24 0.43
#